data_AF-G0U0P0-F1
#
_entry.id   AF-G0U0P0-F1
#
_cell.length_a   1.000
_cell.length_b   1.000
_cell.length_c   1.000
_cell.angle_alpha   90.00
_cell.angle_beta   90.00
_cell.angle_gamma   90.00
#
_symmetry.space_group_name_H-M   'P 1'
#
loop_
_entity.id
_entity.type
_entity.pdbx_description
1 polymer ?
#
loop_
_entity_poly.entity_id
_entity_poly.type
_entity_poly.pdbx_seq_one_letter_code
_entity_poly.pdbx_strand_id
1 'polypeptide(L)'
;MELHIFDFDGTIFNSPVPSVRLRRVHGAKIFGELMRPLADKGAGWFQSLSTLSPPAVPRKPEVKEWYVLSTLDKLKVLEEQKGTPVEPGCPSPVDVCVLTGRDEKFRGRIEEILDNAGLLSVVSKLFLKPHETYGTVKYKLEVFTALITEKRPRHVYYYEDRVDQGMKLLEGVRLLFSAANRDNSSGVSIFVGMVDSKGGRCAPLCLRPLVVTARKTTCAVLVKHWWGATCRQFDSDFSGLLPFSFTLVLIDPSSCLRCEQMLSAEEEDALVAQLMSERDSYRASNPRISSGSRGPFRREAGHRK
;
A
#
# COMPACT_ATOMS: atom_id res chain seq x y z
N MET A 1 6.51 0.99 -22.52
CA MET A 1 5.76 1.66 -21.46
C MET A 1 6.44 1.41 -20.13
N GLU A 2 6.53 2.45 -19.30
CA GLU A 2 6.84 2.42 -17.87
C GLU A 2 5.54 2.48 -17.07
N LEU A 3 5.45 1.66 -16.02
CA LEU A 3 4.32 1.65 -15.10
C LEU A 3 4.79 2.19 -13.74
N HIS A 4 4.19 3.29 -13.28
CA HIS A 4 4.45 3.87 -11.97
C HIS A 4 3.28 3.61 -11.05
N ILE A 5 3.53 3.00 -9.91
CA ILE A 5 2.51 2.69 -8.90
C ILE A 5 2.93 3.37 -7.60
N PHE A 6 2.07 4.24 -7.07
CA PHE A 6 2.34 4.95 -5.83
C PHE A 6 1.45 4.41 -4.71
N ASP A 7 2.01 4.09 -3.54
CA ASP A 7 1.18 4.02 -2.32
C ASP A 7 0.55 5.40 -2.07
N PHE A 8 -0.61 5.44 -1.43
CA PHE A 8 -1.26 6.70 -1.10
C PHE A 8 -0.74 7.27 0.23
N ASP A 9 -0.98 6.54 1.32
CA ASP A 9 -0.64 6.95 2.68
C ASP A 9 0.87 7.01 2.86
N GLY A 10 1.39 8.14 3.37
CA GLY A 10 2.81 8.38 3.63
C GLY A 10 3.68 8.55 2.37
N THR A 11 3.14 8.25 1.18
CA THR A 11 3.88 8.32 -0.10
C THR A 11 3.43 9.49 -0.96
N ILE A 12 2.13 9.67 -1.21
CA ILE A 12 1.59 10.86 -1.88
C ILE A 12 1.11 11.86 -0.83
N PHE A 13 0.39 11.36 0.17
CA PHE A 13 -0.32 12.17 1.16
C PHE A 13 0.20 11.85 2.57
N ASN A 14 0.46 12.88 3.37
CA ASN A 14 0.83 12.77 4.78
C ASN A 14 -0.41 12.40 5.61
N SER A 15 -0.93 11.19 5.41
CA SER A 15 -2.05 10.67 6.17
C SER A 15 -1.71 10.62 7.66
N PRO A 16 -2.56 11.15 8.56
CA PRO A 16 -2.30 11.10 9.99
C PRO A 16 -2.11 9.66 10.48
N VAL A 17 -1.07 9.43 11.28
CA VAL A 17 -0.82 8.15 11.96
C VAL A 17 -0.84 8.34 13.48
N PRO A 18 -1.17 7.31 14.28
CA PRO A 18 -1.15 7.44 15.72
C PRO A 18 0.25 7.79 16.22
N SER A 19 0.42 8.93 16.89
CA SER A 19 1.72 9.33 17.40
C SER A 19 2.18 8.45 18.57
N VAL A 20 3.48 8.50 18.87
CA VAL A 20 4.07 7.86 20.07
C VAL A 20 3.45 8.42 21.36
N ARG A 21 2.92 9.66 21.34
CA ARG A 21 2.22 10.28 22.48
C ARG A 21 1.02 9.45 22.89
N LEU A 22 0.20 9.00 21.94
CA LEU A 22 -1.00 8.21 22.24
C LEU A 22 -0.68 6.93 23.01
N ARG A 23 0.44 6.27 22.68
CA ARG A 23 0.90 5.08 23.42
C ARG A 23 1.27 5.40 24.88
N ARG A 24 1.81 6.59 25.14
CA ARG A 24 2.18 7.05 26.49
C ARG A 24 0.96 7.48 27.30
N VAL A 25 0.03 8.21 26.68
CA VAL A 25 -1.15 8.80 27.34
C VAL A 25 -2.26 7.77 27.56
N HIS A 26 -2.64 7.04 26.52
CA HIS A 26 -3.75 6.07 26.55
C HIS A 26 -3.29 4.63 26.87
N GLY A 27 -1.98 4.41 26.92
CA GLY A 27 -1.36 3.11 27.20
C GLY A 27 -1.29 2.18 25.99
N ALA A 28 -0.45 1.14 26.12
CA ALA A 28 -0.16 0.20 25.04
C ALA A 28 -1.40 -0.60 24.57
N LYS A 29 -2.38 -0.82 25.45
CA LYS A 29 -3.60 -1.54 25.12
C LYS A 29 -4.47 -0.77 24.13
N ILE A 30 -4.80 0.50 24.45
CA ILE A 30 -5.61 1.35 23.57
C ILE A 30 -4.87 1.57 22.25
N PHE A 31 -3.56 1.84 22.31
CA PHE A 31 -2.74 1.96 21.11
C PHE A 31 -2.83 0.71 20.23
N GLY A 32 -2.70 -0.49 20.80
CA GLY A 32 -2.86 -1.75 20.07
C GLY A 32 -4.27 -2.01 19.54
N GLU A 33 -5.31 -1.42 20.14
CA GLU A 33 -6.68 -1.44 19.61
C GLU A 33 -6.83 -0.50 18.41
N LEU A 34 -6.27 0.71 18.45
CA LEU A 34 -6.28 1.66 17.32
C LEU A 34 -5.67 1.05 16.05
N MET A 35 -4.60 0.26 16.19
CA MET A 35 -3.91 -0.35 15.05
C MET A 35 -4.66 -1.52 14.40
N ARG A 36 -5.73 -2.04 15.02
CA ARG A 36 -6.49 -3.19 14.53
C ARG A 36 -7.83 -2.76 13.95
N PRO A 37 -8.31 -3.37 12.85
CA PRO A 37 -9.62 -3.05 12.27
C PRO A 37 -10.77 -3.42 13.20
N LEU A 38 -11.97 -2.89 12.92
CA LEU A 38 -13.17 -3.14 13.71
C LEU A 38 -13.56 -4.63 13.71
N ALA A 39 -13.46 -5.31 12.56
CA ALA A 39 -13.71 -6.75 12.48
C ALA A 39 -12.75 -7.61 13.34
N ASP A 40 -11.56 -7.11 13.67
CA ASP A 40 -10.60 -7.77 14.57
C ASP A 40 -10.62 -7.17 15.99
N LYS A 41 -11.79 -6.67 16.41
CA LYS A 41 -12.05 -6.13 17.75
C LYS A 41 -11.20 -4.91 18.11
N GLY A 42 -10.57 -4.25 17.14
CA GLY A 42 -9.87 -2.99 17.32
C GLY A 42 -10.77 -1.77 17.18
N ALA A 43 -10.15 -0.61 17.01
CA ALA A 43 -10.81 0.68 16.77
C ALA A 43 -10.50 1.26 15.37
N GLY A 44 -9.56 0.67 14.64
CA GLY A 44 -9.47 0.79 13.19
C GLY A 44 -8.96 2.12 12.65
N TRP A 45 -7.87 2.68 13.18
CA TRP A 45 -7.30 3.97 12.71
C TRP A 45 -7.14 4.03 11.19
N PHE A 46 -6.46 3.04 10.59
CA PHE A 46 -6.22 3.03 9.14
C PHE A 46 -7.44 2.65 8.30
N GLN A 47 -8.57 2.26 8.92
CA GLN A 47 -9.76 1.77 8.22
C GLN A 47 -11.04 2.52 8.63
N SER A 48 -10.92 3.60 9.42
CA SER A 48 -12.03 4.52 9.70
C SER A 48 -11.94 5.75 8.79
N LEU A 49 -13.06 6.13 8.17
CA LEU A 49 -13.14 7.32 7.32
C LEU A 49 -12.80 8.60 8.07
N SER A 50 -13.02 8.62 9.38
CA SER A 50 -12.75 9.74 10.26
C SER A 50 -11.27 10.12 10.32
N THR A 51 -10.34 9.20 9.99
CA THR A 51 -8.91 9.51 9.94
C THR A 51 -8.44 10.16 8.64
N LEU A 52 -9.31 10.27 7.64
CA LEU A 52 -9.07 11.01 6.39
C LEU A 52 -10.10 12.10 6.09
N SER A 53 -11.03 12.33 7.01
CA SER A 53 -12.12 13.30 6.85
C SER A 53 -11.98 14.44 7.87
N PRO A 54 -12.62 15.59 7.65
CA PRO A 54 -12.68 16.63 8.65
C PRO A 54 -13.27 16.12 9.98
N PRO A 55 -12.77 16.59 11.14
CA PRO A 55 -11.73 17.62 11.28
C PRO A 55 -10.30 17.09 11.16
N ALA A 56 -10.07 15.78 11.27
CA ALA A 56 -8.71 15.19 11.29
C ALA A 56 -7.91 15.49 10.01
N VAL A 57 -8.59 15.55 8.87
CA VAL A 57 -7.98 16.02 7.63
C VAL A 57 -8.87 17.14 7.06
N PRO A 58 -8.34 18.34 6.81
CA PRO A 58 -9.11 19.44 6.24
C PRO A 58 -9.82 19.03 4.94
N ARG A 59 -10.98 19.62 4.68
CA ARG A 59 -11.77 19.31 3.48
C ARG A 59 -10.95 19.55 2.19
N LYS A 60 -10.15 20.61 2.21
CA LYS A 60 -9.12 20.97 1.22
C LYS A 60 -7.76 21.08 1.92
N PRO A 61 -6.97 19.99 1.99
CA PRO A 61 -5.66 20.01 2.65
C PRO A 61 -4.68 20.93 1.91
N GLU A 62 -3.87 21.70 2.63
CA GLU A 62 -2.86 22.56 1.99
C GLU A 62 -1.76 21.70 1.35
N VAL A 63 -1.43 21.99 0.08
CA VAL A 63 -0.44 21.21 -0.70
C VAL A 63 0.92 21.11 -0.02
N LYS A 64 1.42 22.20 0.57
CA LYS A 64 2.76 22.26 1.20
C LYS A 64 2.88 21.47 2.50
N GLU A 65 1.75 21.25 3.16
CA GLU A 65 1.69 20.63 4.47
C GLU A 65 1.31 19.15 4.37
N TRP A 66 0.24 18.86 3.62
CA TRP A 66 -0.41 17.55 3.62
C TRP A 66 0.09 16.59 2.56
N TYR A 67 0.95 17.03 1.64
CA TYR A 67 1.45 16.18 0.56
C TYR A 67 2.97 16.03 0.64
N VAL A 68 3.44 14.88 0.15
CA VAL A 68 4.87 14.59 0.04
C VAL A 68 5.38 15.28 -1.23
N LEU A 69 6.04 16.43 -1.05
CA LEU A 69 6.41 17.31 -2.16
C LEU A 69 7.30 16.63 -3.22
N SER A 70 8.26 15.80 -2.80
CA SER A 70 9.11 15.05 -3.74
C SER A 70 8.31 14.08 -4.62
N THR A 71 7.26 13.47 -4.06
CA THR A 71 6.33 12.63 -4.83
C THR A 71 5.48 13.45 -5.78
N LEU A 72 5.00 14.63 -5.36
CA LEU A 72 4.25 15.54 -6.22
C LEU A 72 5.08 16.00 -7.42
N ASP A 73 6.34 16.40 -7.18
CA ASP A 73 7.22 16.84 -8.25
C ASP A 73 7.50 15.70 -9.23
N LYS A 74 7.66 14.47 -8.74
CA LYS A 74 7.77 13.30 -9.62
C LYS A 74 6.48 13.06 -10.44
N LEU A 75 5.30 13.20 -9.84
CA LEU A 75 4.02 13.04 -10.55
C LEU A 75 3.84 14.08 -11.66
N LYS A 76 4.25 15.34 -11.44
CA LYS A 76 4.25 16.39 -12.47
C LYS A 76 5.17 16.05 -13.65
N VAL A 77 6.40 15.57 -13.36
CA VAL A 77 7.31 15.12 -14.42
C VAL A 77 6.71 13.96 -15.23
N LEU A 78 6.00 13.04 -14.58
CA LEU A 78 5.32 11.94 -15.27
C LEU A 78 4.13 12.41 -16.11
N GLU A 79 3.39 13.44 -15.65
CA GLU A 79 2.31 14.07 -16.41
C GLU A 79 2.83 14.71 -17.71
N GLU A 80 3.94 15.46 -17.63
CA GLU A 80 4.61 16.06 -18.79
C GLU A 80 5.05 14.98 -19.81
N GLN A 81 5.61 13.88 -19.32
CA GLN A 81 6.02 12.75 -20.16
C GLN A 81 4.83 12.06 -20.84
N LYS A 82 3.69 11.94 -20.13
CA LYS A 82 2.44 11.38 -20.67
C LYS A 82 1.86 12.25 -21.79
N GLY A 83 2.05 13.58 -21.72
CA GLY A 83 1.61 14.54 -22.74
C GLY A 83 2.51 14.66 -23.96
N THR A 84 3.69 14.01 -23.97
CA THR A 84 4.61 14.08 -25.11
C THR A 84 4.00 13.33 -26.31
N PRO A 85 3.92 13.95 -27.51
CA PRO A 85 3.29 13.33 -28.67
C PRO A 85 3.99 12.02 -29.02
N VAL A 86 3.24 10.93 -28.94
CA VAL A 86 3.66 9.64 -29.52
C VAL A 86 3.02 9.53 -30.89
N GLU A 87 3.66 8.80 -31.81
CA GLU A 87 3.07 8.48 -33.10
C GLU A 87 1.62 7.97 -32.94
N PRO A 88 0.68 8.40 -33.80
CA PRO A 88 -0.72 7.99 -33.73
C PRO A 88 -0.85 6.46 -33.64
N GLY A 89 -1.54 5.98 -32.59
CA GLY A 89 -1.74 4.55 -32.35
C GLY A 89 -0.72 3.90 -31.41
N CYS A 90 0.32 4.62 -30.97
CA CYS A 90 1.22 4.13 -29.93
C CYS A 90 0.65 4.39 -28.52
N PRO A 91 0.68 3.40 -27.62
CA PRO A 91 0.32 3.60 -26.21
C PRO A 91 1.22 4.67 -25.57
N SER A 92 0.66 5.40 -24.59
CA SER A 92 1.44 6.32 -23.75
C SER A 92 2.71 5.63 -23.25
N PRO A 93 3.87 6.32 -23.27
CA PRO A 93 5.11 5.76 -22.76
C PRO A 93 5.04 5.51 -21.25
N VAL A 94 4.13 6.20 -20.54
CA VAL A 94 4.00 6.18 -19.08
C VAL A 94 2.54 5.91 -18.67
N ASP A 95 2.36 5.05 -17.68
CA ASP A 95 1.09 4.83 -16.99
C ASP A 95 1.27 5.01 -15.47
N VAL A 96 0.33 5.71 -14.82
CA VAL A 96 0.43 6.12 -13.41
C VAL A 96 -0.77 5.62 -12.62
N CYS A 97 -0.54 4.73 -11.68
CA CYS A 97 -1.56 4.16 -10.80
C CYS A 97 -1.32 4.60 -9.34
N VAL A 98 -2.41 4.76 -8.59
CA VAL A 98 -2.38 4.93 -7.14
C VAL A 98 -2.97 3.70 -6.48
N LEU A 99 -2.32 3.25 -5.42
CA LEU A 99 -2.65 2.04 -4.66
C LEU A 99 -2.74 2.42 -3.18
N THR A 100 -3.70 1.89 -2.44
CA THR A 100 -3.77 2.12 -0.99
C THR A 100 -4.14 0.85 -0.24
N GLY A 101 -3.70 0.76 1.02
CA GLY A 101 -4.17 -0.24 1.98
C GLY A 101 -5.54 0.08 2.58
N ARG A 102 -6.24 1.13 2.15
CA ARG A 102 -7.60 1.47 2.56
C ARG A 102 -8.64 0.76 1.68
N ASP A 103 -9.82 0.53 2.23
CA ASP A 103 -10.91 -0.16 1.53
C ASP A 103 -11.80 0.79 0.70
N GLU A 104 -12.65 0.22 -0.16
CA GLU A 104 -13.45 0.95 -1.17
C GLU A 104 -14.26 2.13 -0.63
N LYS A 105 -14.67 2.12 0.65
CA LYS A 105 -15.40 3.26 1.24
C LYS A 105 -14.59 4.57 1.24
N PHE A 106 -13.27 4.51 1.11
CA PHE A 106 -12.40 5.68 1.03
C PHE A 106 -12.27 6.28 -0.37
N ARG A 107 -12.80 5.62 -1.42
CA ARG A 107 -12.60 6.03 -2.82
C ARG A 107 -12.89 7.50 -3.05
N GLY A 108 -14.11 7.95 -2.75
CA GLY A 108 -14.52 9.34 -2.96
C GLY A 108 -13.62 10.33 -2.22
N ARG A 109 -13.25 10.02 -0.97
CA ARG A 109 -12.40 10.91 -0.19
C ARG A 109 -10.96 10.98 -0.72
N ILE A 110 -10.40 9.86 -1.17
CA ILE A 110 -9.05 9.83 -1.76
C ILE A 110 -9.05 10.56 -3.10
N GLU A 111 -10.08 10.38 -3.93
CA GLU A 111 -10.24 11.10 -5.20
C GLU A 111 -10.31 12.62 -4.97
N GLU A 112 -11.09 13.10 -3.98
CA GLU A 112 -11.11 14.51 -3.58
C GLU A 112 -9.73 15.04 -3.17
N ILE A 113 -8.97 14.25 -2.40
CA ILE A 113 -7.61 14.63 -1.97
C ILE A 113 -6.65 14.69 -3.15
N LEU A 114 -6.73 13.73 -4.09
CA LEU A 114 -5.91 13.75 -5.31
C LEU A 114 -6.27 14.93 -6.21
N ASP A 115 -7.57 15.20 -6.39
CA ASP A 115 -8.07 16.32 -7.21
C ASP A 115 -7.66 17.69 -6.62
N ASN A 116 -7.70 17.84 -5.30
CA ASN A 116 -7.26 19.07 -4.62
C ASN A 116 -5.79 19.44 -4.92
N ALA A 117 -4.93 18.47 -5.24
CA ALA A 117 -3.55 18.70 -5.67
C ALA A 117 -3.37 18.65 -7.20
N GLY A 118 -4.45 18.58 -7.97
CA GLY A 118 -4.41 18.46 -9.44
C GLY A 118 -3.88 17.13 -9.95
N LEU A 119 -3.89 16.07 -9.13
CA LEU A 119 -3.28 14.78 -9.48
C LEU A 119 -4.25 13.82 -10.16
N LEU A 120 -5.55 14.06 -10.07
CA LEU A 120 -6.55 13.12 -10.57
C LEU A 120 -6.46 12.93 -12.11
N SER A 121 -6.06 13.96 -12.85
CA SER A 121 -5.79 13.88 -14.31
C SER A 121 -4.57 13.01 -14.65
N VAL A 122 -3.59 12.96 -13.75
CA VAL A 122 -2.35 12.20 -13.93
C VAL A 122 -2.63 10.71 -13.76
N VAL A 123 -3.39 10.37 -12.72
CA VAL A 123 -3.67 9.01 -12.27
C VAL A 123 -4.64 8.31 -13.22
N SER A 124 -4.19 7.23 -13.87
CA SER A 124 -5.04 6.41 -14.73
C SER A 124 -5.98 5.51 -13.93
N LYS A 125 -5.56 5.05 -12.74
CA LYS A 125 -6.37 4.16 -11.91
C LYS A 125 -6.04 4.28 -10.43
N LEU A 126 -7.09 4.33 -9.60
CA LEU A 126 -7.03 4.26 -8.15
C LEU A 126 -7.54 2.89 -7.65
N PHE A 127 -6.65 2.16 -7.00
CA PHE A 127 -6.88 0.82 -6.47
C PHE A 127 -7.04 0.84 -4.94
N LEU A 128 -8.22 0.45 -4.45
CA LEU A 128 -8.50 0.25 -3.02
C LEU A 128 -8.76 -1.22 -2.70
N LYS A 129 -8.55 -1.60 -1.44
CA LYS A 129 -8.86 -2.96 -0.99
C LYS A 129 -10.37 -3.22 -1.10
N PRO A 130 -10.77 -4.46 -1.43
CA PRO A 130 -12.19 -4.82 -1.45
C PRO A 130 -12.89 -4.65 -0.09
N HIS A 131 -12.19 -4.95 1.00
CA HIS A 131 -12.70 -4.80 2.38
C HIS A 131 -11.56 -4.69 3.41
N GLU A 132 -11.87 -4.25 4.62
CA GLU A 132 -10.87 -3.91 5.65
C GLU A 132 -9.94 -5.07 6.06
N THR A 133 -10.48 -6.28 6.17
CA THR A 133 -9.73 -7.49 6.58
C THR A 133 -8.91 -8.12 5.46
N TYR A 134 -9.02 -7.59 4.23
CA TYR A 134 -8.21 -8.11 3.13
C TYR A 134 -6.74 -7.76 3.38
N GLY A 135 -5.87 -8.76 3.37
CA GLY A 135 -4.46 -8.57 3.70
C GLY A 135 -3.76 -7.63 2.72
N THR A 136 -3.20 -6.52 3.20
CA THR A 136 -2.61 -5.46 2.37
C THR A 136 -1.54 -5.98 1.41
N VAL A 137 -0.59 -6.80 1.90
CA VAL A 137 0.49 -7.34 1.05
C VAL A 137 -0.08 -8.25 -0.04
N LYS A 138 -1.02 -9.13 0.31
CA LYS A 138 -1.69 -10.04 -0.64
C LYS A 138 -2.39 -9.24 -1.74
N TYR A 139 -3.19 -8.26 -1.34
CA TYR A 139 -3.92 -7.37 -2.24
C TYR A 139 -2.99 -6.61 -3.20
N LYS A 140 -1.95 -5.95 -2.68
CA LYS A 140 -1.03 -5.18 -3.51
C LYS A 140 -0.30 -6.06 -4.52
N LEU A 141 0.09 -7.28 -4.14
CA LEU A 141 0.70 -8.24 -5.06
C LEU A 141 -0.29 -8.73 -6.14
N GLU A 142 -1.55 -8.98 -5.80
CA GLU A 142 -2.58 -9.32 -6.78
C GLU A 142 -2.78 -8.17 -7.80
N VAL A 143 -2.80 -6.91 -7.34
CA VAL A 143 -2.85 -5.74 -8.21
C VAL A 143 -1.62 -5.64 -9.11
N PHE A 144 -0.42 -5.87 -8.57
CA PHE A 144 0.81 -5.87 -9.37
C PHE A 144 0.76 -6.94 -10.46
N THR A 145 0.39 -8.17 -10.13
CA THR A 145 0.27 -9.26 -11.10
C THR A 145 -0.74 -8.92 -12.20
N ALA A 146 -1.91 -8.37 -11.83
CA ALA A 146 -2.92 -7.96 -12.79
C ALA A 146 -2.40 -6.85 -13.73
N LEU A 147 -1.80 -5.79 -13.17
CA LEU A 147 -1.25 -4.67 -13.96
C LEU A 147 -0.10 -5.09 -14.89
N ILE A 148 0.82 -5.93 -14.39
CA ILE A 148 1.96 -6.40 -15.20
C ILE A 148 1.45 -7.29 -16.35
N THR A 149 0.46 -8.15 -16.10
CA THR A 149 -0.14 -9.01 -17.13
C THR A 149 -0.91 -8.19 -18.16
N GLU A 150 -1.73 -7.23 -17.71
CA GLU A 150 -2.57 -6.38 -18.55
C GLU A 150 -1.74 -5.41 -19.41
N LYS A 151 -0.83 -4.67 -18.77
CA LYS A 151 -0.09 -3.56 -19.41
C LYS A 151 1.21 -3.99 -20.08
N ARG A 152 1.75 -5.16 -19.71
CA ARG A 152 3.04 -5.69 -20.19
C ARG A 152 4.16 -4.63 -20.17
N PRO A 153 4.40 -3.97 -19.03
CA PRO A 153 5.36 -2.88 -18.95
C PRO A 153 6.80 -3.38 -19.15
N ARG A 154 7.68 -2.51 -19.66
CA ARG A 154 9.13 -2.80 -19.72
C ARG A 154 9.78 -2.60 -18.35
N HIS A 155 9.28 -1.63 -17.59
CA HIS A 155 9.75 -1.29 -16.26
C HIS A 155 8.56 -0.94 -15.36
N VAL A 156 8.62 -1.39 -14.10
CA VAL A 156 7.65 -1.06 -13.05
C VAL A 156 8.37 -0.32 -11.93
N TYR A 157 7.90 0.88 -11.59
CA TYR A 157 8.34 1.64 -10.42
C TYR A 157 7.25 1.57 -9.36
N TYR A 158 7.59 1.13 -8.15
CA TYR A 158 6.67 1.12 -7.01
C TYR A 158 7.18 2.02 -5.89
N TYR A 159 6.42 3.05 -5.54
CA TYR A 159 6.75 4.02 -4.50
C TYR A 159 6.06 3.64 -3.18
N GLU A 160 6.82 3.51 -2.10
CA GLU A 160 6.32 3.11 -0.77
C GLU A 160 7.12 3.79 0.33
N ASP A 161 6.44 4.23 1.38
CA ASP A 161 7.01 4.87 2.56
C ASP A 161 7.48 3.84 3.60
N ARG A 162 6.78 2.71 3.71
CA ARG A 162 7.11 1.66 4.70
C ARG A 162 8.09 0.65 4.13
N VAL A 163 9.35 0.76 4.54
CA VAL A 163 10.44 -0.18 4.20
C VAL A 163 10.01 -1.63 4.39
N ASP A 164 9.46 -2.00 5.55
CA ASP A 164 9.06 -3.38 5.85
C ASP A 164 7.98 -3.92 4.90
N GLN A 165 7.06 -3.06 4.45
CA GLN A 165 6.02 -3.45 3.51
C GLN A 165 6.58 -3.53 2.08
N GLY A 166 7.37 -2.53 1.66
CA GLY A 166 8.05 -2.52 0.38
C GLY A 166 8.90 -3.77 0.18
N MET A 167 9.66 -4.20 1.20
CA MET A 167 10.48 -5.41 1.13
C MET A 167 9.65 -6.70 1.02
N LYS A 168 8.49 -6.79 1.71
CA LYS A 168 7.55 -7.92 1.56
C LYS A 168 7.02 -8.02 0.13
N LEU A 169 6.68 -6.88 -0.46
CA LEU A 169 6.17 -6.78 -1.83
C LEU A 169 7.25 -7.13 -2.85
N LEU A 170 8.47 -6.62 -2.67
CA LEU A 170 9.62 -6.94 -3.50
C LEU A 170 9.90 -8.44 -3.56
N GLU A 171 9.78 -9.14 -2.43
CA GLU A 171 9.95 -10.59 -2.38
C GLU A 171 8.83 -11.33 -3.13
N GLY A 172 7.58 -10.86 -3.04
CA GLY A 172 6.49 -11.40 -3.85
C GLY A 172 6.72 -11.20 -5.36
N VAL A 173 7.22 -10.03 -5.75
CA VAL A 173 7.57 -9.72 -7.15
C VAL A 173 8.75 -10.57 -7.64
N ARG A 174 9.73 -10.87 -6.79
CA ARG A 174 10.83 -11.81 -7.14
C ARG A 174 10.30 -13.20 -7.48
N LEU A 175 9.34 -13.70 -6.71
CA LEU A 175 8.70 -15.00 -7.00
C LEU A 175 7.95 -14.96 -8.33
N LEU A 176 7.18 -13.89 -8.58
CA LEU A 176 6.50 -13.68 -9.86
C LEU A 176 7.48 -13.65 -11.03
N PHE A 177 8.56 -12.87 -10.91
CA PHE A 177 9.60 -12.77 -11.93
C PHE A 177 10.28 -14.12 -12.20
N SER A 178 10.63 -14.86 -11.14
CA SER A 178 11.27 -16.18 -11.27
C SER A 178 10.35 -17.20 -11.93
N ALA A 179 9.04 -17.10 -11.71
CA ALA A 179 8.07 -17.97 -12.36
C ALA A 179 7.85 -17.63 -13.84
N ALA A 180 7.88 -16.34 -14.18
CA ALA A 180 7.77 -15.85 -15.55
C ALA A 180 9.02 -16.16 -16.41
N ASN A 181 10.20 -16.20 -15.78
CA ASN A 181 11.49 -16.30 -16.47
C ASN A 181 12.26 -17.59 -16.16
N ARG A 182 11.57 -18.74 -15.99
CA ARG A 182 12.22 -20.02 -15.62
C ARG A 182 13.40 -20.40 -16.52
N ASP A 183 13.32 -20.07 -17.81
CA ASP A 183 14.31 -20.46 -18.82
C ASP A 183 15.29 -19.34 -19.19
N ASN A 184 15.10 -18.12 -18.66
CA ASN A 184 15.96 -16.97 -18.96
C ASN A 184 17.02 -16.81 -17.87
N SER A 185 18.27 -17.14 -18.23
CA SER A 185 19.45 -16.93 -17.39
C SER A 185 19.92 -15.46 -17.36
N SER A 186 19.29 -14.59 -18.13
CA SER A 186 19.50 -13.15 -18.10
C SER A 186 19.06 -12.59 -16.75
N GLY A 187 20.01 -12.03 -16.00
CA GLY A 187 19.88 -11.72 -14.58
C GLY A 187 18.63 -10.91 -14.19
N VAL A 188 18.17 -11.17 -12.96
CA VAL A 188 17.04 -10.49 -12.32
C VAL A 188 17.28 -8.97 -12.30
N SER A 189 16.48 -8.20 -13.03
CA SER A 189 16.55 -6.73 -13.09
C SER A 189 15.63 -6.10 -12.04
N ILE A 190 15.89 -6.42 -10.77
CA ILE A 190 15.15 -5.89 -9.62
C ILE A 190 16.05 -4.95 -8.83
N PHE A 191 15.61 -3.70 -8.68
CA PHE A 191 16.35 -2.61 -8.07
C PHE A 191 15.62 -2.06 -6.85
N VAL A 192 16.39 -1.44 -5.95
CA VAL A 192 15.85 -0.64 -4.84
C VAL A 192 16.54 0.71 -4.83
N GLY A 193 15.76 1.78 -4.85
CA GLY A 193 16.22 3.15 -4.73
C GLY A 193 15.51 3.86 -3.58
N MET A 194 16.07 4.97 -3.13
CA MET A 194 15.42 5.88 -2.20
C MET A 194 15.32 7.27 -2.82
N VAL A 195 14.16 7.91 -2.72
CA VAL A 195 13.96 9.31 -3.12
C VAL A 195 14.33 10.18 -1.93
N ASP A 196 15.32 11.04 -2.10
CA ASP A 196 15.68 12.03 -1.08
C ASP A 196 14.62 13.13 -0.95
N SER A 197 14.60 13.79 0.21
CA SER A 197 13.76 14.96 0.49
C SER A 197 14.04 16.17 -0.43
N LYS A 198 15.14 16.14 -1.19
CA LYS A 198 15.51 17.17 -2.17
C LYS A 198 15.05 16.84 -3.61
N GLY A 199 14.27 15.78 -3.79
CA GLY A 199 13.53 15.47 -5.01
C GLY A 199 14.38 15.07 -6.22
N GLY A 200 15.67 14.78 -6.04
CA GLY A 200 16.61 14.82 -7.16
C GLY A 200 17.22 13.50 -7.58
N ARG A 201 17.52 12.60 -6.63
CA ARG A 201 18.31 11.40 -6.96
C ARG A 201 17.77 10.17 -6.25
N CYS A 202 17.31 9.20 -7.04
CA CYS A 202 17.30 7.81 -6.62
C CYS A 202 18.75 7.37 -6.48
N ALA A 203 19.34 7.52 -5.29
CA ALA A 203 20.57 6.84 -5.00
C ALA A 203 20.25 5.34 -5.00
N PRO A 204 20.95 4.49 -5.78
CA PRO A 204 20.81 3.06 -5.62
C PRO A 204 21.17 2.76 -4.18
N LEU A 205 20.21 2.25 -3.42
CA LEU A 205 20.54 1.64 -2.15
C LEU A 205 21.36 0.42 -2.55
N CYS A 206 22.67 0.49 -2.32
CA CYS A 206 23.48 -0.71 -2.22
C CYS A 206 22.96 -1.44 -0.97
N LEU A 207 21.82 -2.10 -1.13
CA LEU A 207 21.44 -3.22 -0.31
C LEU A 207 22.51 -4.25 -0.63
N ARG A 208 23.70 -4.13 0.01
CA ARG A 208 24.54 -5.29 0.31
C ARG A 208 23.54 -6.37 0.61
N PRO A 209 23.54 -7.51 -0.11
CA PRO A 209 22.44 -8.44 -0.10
C PRO A 209 22.02 -8.52 1.34
N LEU A 210 20.88 -7.91 1.65
CA LEU A 210 20.18 -8.20 2.86
C LEU A 210 19.82 -9.64 2.51
N VAL A 211 20.76 -10.53 2.81
CA VAL A 211 20.52 -11.79 3.44
C VAL A 211 19.68 -11.35 4.62
N VAL A 212 18.39 -11.09 4.32
CA VAL A 212 17.27 -11.45 5.14
C VAL A 212 17.61 -12.89 5.40
N THR A 213 18.42 -13.10 6.43
CA THR A 213 18.64 -14.41 6.99
C THR A 213 17.21 -14.86 7.13
N ALA A 214 16.87 -15.89 6.36
CA ALA A 214 15.55 -16.48 6.34
C ALA A 214 15.32 -17.16 7.69
N ARG A 215 15.56 -16.45 8.80
CA ARG A 215 14.75 -16.59 9.99
C ARG A 215 13.33 -16.57 9.49
N LYS A 216 12.61 -17.63 9.85
CA LYS A 216 11.20 -17.91 9.59
C LYS A 216 10.35 -16.72 10.08
N THR A 217 10.41 -15.61 9.36
CA THR A 217 9.67 -14.40 9.65
C THR A 217 8.30 -14.56 9.02
N THR A 218 7.30 -14.01 9.68
CA THR A 218 5.90 -13.94 9.23
C THR A 218 5.76 -13.42 7.80
N CYS A 219 6.74 -12.63 7.33
CA CYS A 219 6.94 -12.20 5.95
C CYS A 219 6.94 -13.36 4.94
N ALA A 220 7.81 -14.36 5.15
CA ALA A 220 7.93 -15.49 4.25
C ALA A 220 6.64 -16.32 4.20
N VAL A 221 5.90 -16.40 5.32
CA VAL A 221 4.64 -17.17 5.38
C VAL A 221 3.55 -16.50 4.55
N LEU A 222 3.34 -15.19 4.71
CA LEU A 222 2.32 -14.45 3.96
C LEU A 222 2.60 -14.46 2.46
N VAL A 223 3.84 -14.19 2.06
CA VAL A 223 4.24 -14.20 0.64
C VAL A 223 4.11 -15.60 0.05
N LYS A 224 4.52 -16.66 0.78
CA LYS A 224 4.33 -18.05 0.32
C LYS A 224 2.86 -18.44 0.21
N HIS A 225 2.02 -18.01 1.16
CA HIS A 225 0.58 -18.31 1.11
C HIS A 225 -0.09 -17.61 -0.07
N TRP A 226 0.20 -16.33 -0.28
CA TRP A 226 -0.23 -15.62 -1.48
C TRP A 226 0.26 -16.35 -2.73
N TRP A 227 1.56 -16.63 -2.83
CA TRP A 227 2.15 -17.31 -3.99
C TRP A 227 1.47 -18.64 -4.29
N GLY A 228 1.24 -19.46 -3.27
CA GLY A 228 0.52 -20.73 -3.42
C GLY A 228 -0.91 -20.55 -3.92
N ALA A 229 -1.62 -19.50 -3.49
CA ALA A 229 -2.95 -19.17 -4.00
C ALA A 229 -2.90 -18.65 -5.44
N THR A 230 -1.96 -17.77 -5.77
CA THR A 230 -1.75 -17.21 -7.11
C THR A 230 -1.44 -18.32 -8.12
N CYS A 231 -0.53 -19.24 -7.79
CA CYS A 231 -0.22 -20.39 -8.67
C CYS A 231 -1.44 -21.26 -8.98
N ARG A 232 -2.38 -21.41 -8.03
CA ARG A 232 -3.64 -22.15 -8.25
C ARG A 232 -4.63 -21.41 -9.13
N GLN A 233 -4.61 -20.08 -9.13
CA GLN A 233 -5.54 -19.26 -9.90
C GLN A 233 -5.10 -19.06 -11.35
N PHE A 234 -3.80 -18.95 -11.60
CA PHE A 234 -3.24 -18.70 -12.93
C PHE A 234 -2.83 -19.99 -13.68
N ASP A 235 -3.33 -21.14 -13.26
CA ASP A 235 -2.98 -22.47 -13.80
C ASP A 235 -1.45 -22.67 -13.97
N SER A 236 -0.68 -22.05 -13.07
CA SER A 236 0.79 -22.02 -13.05
C SER A 236 1.52 -21.53 -14.31
N ASP A 237 0.80 -21.08 -15.35
CA ASP A 237 1.39 -20.69 -16.62
C ASP A 237 1.59 -19.18 -16.72
N PHE A 238 2.74 -18.74 -16.21
CA PHE A 238 3.24 -17.37 -16.37
C PHE A 238 4.10 -17.20 -17.62
N SER A 239 4.14 -18.18 -18.54
CA SER A 239 4.97 -18.12 -19.76
C SER A 239 4.62 -16.96 -20.70
N GLY A 240 3.40 -16.42 -20.59
CA GLY A 240 2.96 -15.25 -21.33
C GLY A 240 3.44 -13.90 -20.79
N LEU A 241 4.10 -13.86 -19.62
CA LEU A 241 4.65 -12.63 -19.07
C LEU A 241 5.95 -12.27 -19.80
N LEU A 242 5.93 -11.14 -20.50
CA LEU A 242 7.14 -10.59 -21.12
C LEU A 242 8.15 -10.18 -20.03
N PRO A 243 9.47 -10.28 -20.30
CA PRO A 243 10.48 -9.79 -19.38
C PRO A 243 10.26 -8.32 -19.03
N PHE A 244 10.32 -8.00 -17.73
CA PHE A 244 10.19 -6.64 -17.21
C PHE A 244 11.22 -6.41 -16.11
N SER A 245 11.54 -5.14 -15.85
CA SER A 245 12.35 -4.75 -14.69
C SER A 245 11.48 -4.11 -13.62
N PHE A 246 11.89 -4.20 -12.35
CA PHE A 246 11.12 -3.67 -11.22
C PHE A 246 12.01 -2.87 -10.30
N THR A 247 11.59 -1.66 -9.94
CA THR A 247 12.26 -0.81 -8.96
C THR A 247 11.32 -0.50 -7.80
N LEU A 248 11.70 -0.92 -6.59
CA LEU A 248 11.11 -0.41 -5.36
C LEU A 248 11.76 0.94 -5.04
N VAL A 249 10.96 1.99 -4.98
CA VAL A 249 11.37 3.36 -4.65
C VAL A 249 10.87 3.67 -3.25
N LEU A 250 11.78 3.75 -2.29
CA LEU A 250 11.45 4.09 -0.91
C LEU A 250 11.41 5.61 -0.74
N ILE A 251 10.35 6.12 -0.10
CA ILE A 251 10.29 7.52 0.31
C ILE A 251 11.17 7.70 1.55
N ASP A 252 11.97 8.78 1.58
CA ASP A 252 12.81 9.13 2.73
C ASP A 252 11.94 9.16 4.01
N PRO A 253 12.26 8.33 5.03
CA PRO A 253 11.48 8.27 6.27
C PRO A 253 11.32 9.62 6.98
N SER A 254 12.26 10.55 6.79
CA SER A 254 12.14 11.90 7.35
C SER A 254 10.97 12.70 6.76
N SER A 255 10.58 12.41 5.51
CA SER A 255 9.37 12.98 4.90
C SER A 255 8.12 12.42 5.56
N CYS A 256 8.16 11.15 5.98
CA CYS A 256 7.05 10.43 6.59
C CYS A 256 6.86 10.76 8.07
N LEU A 257 7.90 11.25 8.78
CA LEU A 257 7.80 11.71 10.17
C LEU A 257 6.72 12.78 10.35
N ARG A 258 6.41 13.56 9.31
CA ARG A 258 5.33 14.54 9.33
C ARG A 258 3.97 13.91 9.60
N CYS A 259 3.73 12.66 9.16
CA CYS A 259 2.47 11.95 9.39
C CYS A 259 2.12 11.81 10.89
N GLU A 260 3.13 11.70 11.76
CA GLU A 260 2.94 11.63 13.23
C GLU A 260 2.63 12.98 13.86
N GLN A 261 2.78 14.07 13.11
CA GLN A 261 2.68 15.46 13.56
C GLN A 261 1.51 16.22 12.90
N MET A 262 0.73 15.55 12.05
CA MET A 262 -0.38 16.19 11.33
C MET A 262 -1.54 16.59 12.22
N LEU A 263 -1.64 16.02 13.42
CA LEU A 263 -2.67 16.31 14.40
C LEU A 263 -2.02 16.88 15.65
N SER A 264 -2.61 17.94 16.20
CA SER A 264 -2.32 18.39 17.56
C SER A 264 -2.71 17.34 18.60
N ALA A 265 -2.24 17.49 19.83
CA ALA A 265 -2.58 16.57 20.92
C ALA A 265 -4.10 16.52 21.15
N GLU A 266 -4.75 17.68 21.10
CA GLU A 266 -6.20 17.83 21.26
C GLU A 266 -6.97 17.15 20.12
N GLU A 267 -6.53 17.32 18.88
CA GLU A 267 -7.15 16.69 17.71
C GLU A 267 -6.96 15.17 17.70
N GLU A 268 -5.78 14.68 18.09
CA GLU A 268 -5.53 13.25 18.27
C GLU A 268 -6.45 12.66 19.34
N ASP A 269 -6.58 13.31 20.49
CA ASP A 269 -7.42 12.80 21.59
C ASP A 269 -8.91 12.82 21.21
N ALA A 270 -9.36 13.85 20.49
CA ALA A 270 -10.71 13.91 19.92
C ALA A 270 -10.95 12.79 18.90
N LEU A 271 -10.00 12.54 18.00
CA LEU A 271 -10.09 11.46 17.02
C LEU A 271 -10.12 10.08 17.70
N VAL A 272 -9.30 9.86 18.73
CA VAL A 272 -9.33 8.62 19.52
C VAL A 272 -10.71 8.43 20.16
N ALA A 273 -11.28 9.46 20.78
CA ALA A 273 -12.62 9.39 21.36
C ALA A 273 -13.68 9.02 20.30
N GLN A 274 -13.60 9.62 19.12
CA GLN A 274 -14.47 9.29 17.99
C GLN A 274 -14.32 7.83 17.54
N LEU A 275 -13.08 7.34 17.36
CA LEU A 275 -12.82 5.95 16.97
C LEU A 275 -13.31 4.94 18.01
N MET A 276 -13.23 5.27 19.30
CA MET A 276 -13.78 4.43 20.37
C MET A 276 -15.32 4.39 20.30
N SER A 277 -15.96 5.54 20.05
CA SER A 277 -17.41 5.60 19.84
C SER A 277 -17.87 4.80 18.62
N GLU A 278 -17.14 4.88 17.50
CA GLU A 278 -17.39 4.08 16.30
C GLU A 278 -17.27 2.59 16.58
N ARG A 279 -16.23 2.17 17.30
CA ARG A 279 -16.04 0.79 17.73
C ARG A 279 -17.20 0.30 18.58
N ASP A 280 -17.63 1.09 19.56
CA ASP A 280 -18.68 0.68 20.49
C ASP A 280 -20.03 0.59 19.77
N SER A 281 -20.31 1.51 18.83
CA SER A 281 -21.46 1.45 17.93
C SER A 281 -21.43 0.21 17.02
N TYR A 282 -20.28 -0.11 16.45
CA TYR A 282 -20.08 -1.31 15.65
C TYR A 282 -20.34 -2.59 16.46
N ARG A 283 -19.84 -2.66 17.70
CA ARG A 283 -20.07 -3.80 18.61
C ARG A 283 -21.53 -3.95 18.98
N ALA A 284 -22.21 -2.85 19.31
CA ALA A 284 -23.64 -2.85 19.62
C ALA A 284 -24.48 -3.39 18.44
N SER A 285 -24.08 -3.03 17.21
CA SER A 285 -24.74 -3.48 15.98
C SER A 285 -24.36 -4.92 15.58
N ASN A 286 -23.28 -5.48 16.14
CA ASN A 286 -22.75 -6.81 15.79
C ASN A 286 -22.50 -7.70 17.03
N PRO A 287 -23.52 -8.01 17.84
CA PRO A 287 -23.36 -8.68 19.14
C PRO A 287 -22.78 -10.10 19.05
N ARG A 288 -22.87 -10.75 17.89
CA ARG A 288 -22.30 -12.10 17.65
C ARG A 288 -20.76 -12.11 17.61
N ILE A 289 -20.12 -10.96 17.35
CA ILE A 289 -18.65 -10.83 17.30
C ILE A 289 -18.08 -10.62 18.72
N SER A 290 -18.89 -10.09 19.66
CA SER A 290 -18.49 -9.84 21.05
C SER A 290 -18.52 -11.08 21.96
N SER A 291 -19.42 -12.04 21.73
CA SER A 291 -19.40 -13.31 22.44
C SER A 291 -18.27 -14.17 21.87
N GLY A 292 -17.29 -14.54 22.69
CA GLY A 292 -16.13 -15.37 22.33
C GLY A 292 -16.48 -16.80 21.92
N SER A 293 -17.29 -16.96 20.89
CA SER A 293 -17.48 -18.20 20.17
C SER A 293 -16.15 -18.58 19.54
N ARG A 294 -15.42 -19.47 20.20
CA ARG A 294 -14.52 -20.39 19.52
C ARG A 294 -15.37 -21.16 18.51
N GLY A 295 -15.50 -20.60 17.31
CA GLY A 295 -16.13 -21.29 16.20
C GLY A 295 -15.39 -22.62 15.97
N PRO A 296 -16.11 -23.73 15.74
CA PRO A 296 -15.47 -25.02 15.57
C PRO A 296 -14.71 -24.96 14.25
N PHE A 297 -13.38 -25.02 14.32
CA PHE A 297 -12.59 -25.50 13.19
C PHE A 297 -13.05 -26.93 12.91
N ARG A 298 -14.03 -27.05 12.01
CA ARG A 298 -14.48 -28.30 11.42
C ARG A 298 -13.27 -28.85 10.66
N ARG A 299 -12.53 -29.77 11.29
CA ARG A 299 -11.59 -30.63 10.59
C ARG A 299 -12.41 -31.41 9.57
N GLU A 300 -12.29 -31.06 8.30
CA GLU A 300 -12.65 -31.98 7.23
C GLU A 300 -11.71 -33.18 7.33
N ALA A 301 -12.21 -34.24 7.96
CA ALA A 301 -11.60 -35.56 7.89
C ALA A 301 -11.75 -36.06 6.46
N GLY A 302 -10.62 -36.13 5.75
CA GLY A 302 -10.55 -36.74 4.43
C GLY A 302 -11.11 -38.16 4.45
N HIS A 303 -12.07 -38.42 3.58
CA HIS A 303 -12.39 -39.76 3.13
C HIS A 303 -11.18 -40.32 2.39
N ARG A 304 -10.58 -41.37 2.97
CA ARG A 304 -9.80 -42.34 2.20
C ARG A 304 -10.78 -43.26 1.47
N LYS A 305 -10.65 -43.33 0.15
CA LYS A 305 -10.78 -44.58 -0.59
C LYS A 305 -9.37 -44.97 -1.03
#